data_AF-B0Y0B0-F1
#
_entry.id   AF-B0Y0B0-F1
#
_cell.length_a   1.000
_cell.length_b   1.000
_cell.length_c   1.000
_cell.angle_alpha   90.00
_cell.angle_beta   90.00
_cell.angle_gamma   90.00
#
_symmetry.space_group_name_H-M   'P 1'
#
loop_
_entity.id
_entity.type
_entity.pdbx_description
1 polymer ?
#
loop_
_entity_poly.entity_id
_entity_poly.type
_entity_poly.pdbx_seq_one_letter_code
_entity_poly.pdbx_strand_id
1 'polypeptide(L)'
;MAAAIPPGGTWFDTLKRSFADVPINDNGISTTEFLEAAESLVTLFDLLGSKCFAPVKNDLLGNIKKVRDRQLAAPAESETLQALVVNELKTGKHVATEGLLWLVRGLDFTVQALRHNLDKETELSVSFREAYGNTLKPHHSFVVKPIFSAAMSATPYRKEFYEKLGSDSDKVNVALKREVEALEKIVATLNAFMSSKEAKW
;
A
#
# COMPACT_ATOMS: atom_id res chain seq x y z
N MET A 1 -16.49 2.77 -0.20
CA MET A 1 -17.17 2.59 1.09
C MET A 1 -16.59 1.33 1.69
N ALA A 2 -15.94 1.45 2.84
CA ALA A 2 -15.48 0.29 3.60
C ALA A 2 -16.68 -0.63 3.89
N ALA A 3 -16.48 -1.94 3.79
CA ALA A 3 -17.51 -2.91 4.16
C ALA A 3 -17.81 -2.81 5.67
N ALA A 4 -19.03 -3.21 6.06
CA ALA A 4 -19.42 -3.18 7.46
C ALA A 4 -18.56 -4.16 8.27
N ILE A 5 -17.99 -3.69 9.38
CA ILE A 5 -17.21 -4.53 10.29
C ILE A 5 -18.16 -5.55 10.94
N PRO A 6 -17.86 -6.85 10.89
CA PRO A 6 -18.70 -7.87 11.51
C PRO A 6 -18.73 -7.69 13.04
N PRO A 7 -19.81 -8.11 13.73
CA PRO A 7 -19.88 -8.03 15.19
C PRO A 7 -18.67 -8.68 15.87
N GLY A 8 -17.93 -7.90 16.66
CA GLY A 8 -16.74 -8.35 17.38
C GLY A 8 -15.48 -8.55 16.52
N GLY A 9 -15.51 -8.14 15.25
CA GLY A 9 -14.36 -8.11 14.35
C GLY A 9 -13.74 -6.71 14.22
N THR A 10 -12.86 -6.59 13.24
CA THR A 10 -12.09 -5.41 12.88
C THR A 10 -12.25 -5.08 11.40
N TRP A 11 -11.78 -3.91 10.97
CA TRP A 11 -11.69 -3.55 9.56
C TRP A 11 -10.86 -4.56 8.75
N PHE A 12 -9.85 -5.19 9.36
CA PHE A 12 -9.03 -6.20 8.70
C PHE A 12 -9.83 -7.45 8.29
N ASP A 13 -10.90 -7.77 9.00
CA ASP A 13 -11.81 -8.88 8.66
C ASP A 13 -12.73 -8.57 7.47
N THR A 14 -12.71 -7.31 7.00
CA THR A 14 -13.48 -6.87 5.84
C THR A 14 -12.66 -6.87 4.54
N LEU A 15 -11.35 -7.07 4.66
CA LEU A 15 -10.44 -7.06 3.51
C LEU A 15 -10.68 -8.29 2.65
N LYS A 16 -10.65 -8.10 1.32
CA LYS A 16 -10.66 -9.23 0.40
C LYS A 16 -9.43 -10.10 0.61
N ARG A 17 -8.29 -9.45 0.88
CA ARG A 17 -7.05 -10.11 1.25
C ARG A 17 -6.20 -9.21 2.13
N SER A 18 -5.55 -9.81 3.12
CA SER A 18 -4.51 -9.18 3.94
C SER A 18 -3.14 -9.40 3.28
N PHE A 19 -2.22 -8.44 3.43
CA PHE A 19 -0.84 -8.62 2.97
C PHE A 19 -0.13 -9.82 3.62
N ALA A 20 -0.55 -10.23 4.82
CA ALA A 20 -0.02 -11.41 5.49
C ALA A 20 -0.46 -12.74 4.84
N ASP A 21 -1.47 -12.71 3.97
CA ASP A 21 -1.98 -13.86 3.21
C ASP A 21 -1.57 -13.81 1.73
N VAL A 22 -0.59 -12.97 1.39
CA VAL A 22 0.00 -12.93 0.04
C VAL A 22 1.12 -13.98 -0.06
N PRO A 23 1.02 -14.95 -0.98
CA PRO A 23 2.06 -15.95 -1.15
C PRO A 23 3.37 -15.34 -1.63
N ILE A 24 4.46 -15.72 -0.96
CA ILE A 24 5.84 -15.42 -1.35
C ILE A 24 6.56 -16.75 -1.48
N ASN A 25 7.08 -17.04 -2.67
CA ASN A 25 7.86 -18.24 -2.94
C ASN A 25 9.20 -17.88 -3.59
N ASP A 26 10.02 -18.87 -3.91
CA ASP A 26 11.35 -18.68 -4.51
C ASP A 26 11.31 -17.93 -5.85
N ASN A 27 10.18 -17.96 -6.56
CA ASN A 27 9.95 -17.27 -7.84
C ASN A 27 9.38 -15.85 -7.68
N GLY A 28 9.07 -15.42 -6.46
CA GLY A 28 8.62 -14.06 -6.15
C GLY A 28 7.29 -13.97 -5.42
N ILE A 29 6.70 -12.77 -5.50
CA ILE A 29 5.44 -12.41 -4.84
C ILE A 29 4.29 -12.62 -5.82
N SER A 30 3.27 -13.38 -5.42
CA SER A 30 2.13 -13.66 -6.31
C SER A 30 1.38 -12.39 -6.71
N THR A 31 1.20 -12.17 -8.02
CA THR A 31 0.66 -10.92 -8.57
C THR A 31 -0.81 -10.72 -8.18
N THR A 32 -1.65 -11.74 -8.34
CA THR A 32 -3.09 -11.61 -8.09
C THR A 32 -3.35 -11.22 -6.64
N GLU A 33 -2.78 -11.99 -5.72
CA GLU A 33 -2.95 -11.83 -4.28
C GLU A 33 -2.38 -10.51 -3.79
N PHE A 34 -1.21 -10.10 -4.28
CA PHE A 34 -0.66 -8.80 -3.96
C PHE A 34 -1.60 -7.67 -4.40
N LEU A 35 -2.15 -7.71 -5.61
CA LEU A 35 -3.04 -6.67 -6.10
C LEU A 35 -4.38 -6.66 -5.32
N GLU A 36 -4.90 -7.82 -4.93
CA GLU A 36 -6.08 -7.91 -4.04
C GLU A 36 -5.82 -7.28 -2.66
N ALA A 37 -4.64 -7.53 -2.08
CA ALA A 37 -4.25 -6.93 -0.81
C ALA A 37 -4.03 -5.42 -0.93
N ALA A 38 -3.37 -4.95 -2.00
CA ALA A 38 -3.18 -3.54 -2.27
C ALA A 38 -4.51 -2.79 -2.44
N GLU A 39 -5.47 -3.37 -3.18
CA GLU A 39 -6.82 -2.81 -3.31
C GLU A 39 -7.57 -2.76 -1.98
N SER A 40 -7.42 -3.79 -1.15
CA SER A 40 -8.02 -3.84 0.18
C SER A 40 -7.46 -2.75 1.07
N LEU A 41 -6.14 -2.56 1.08
CA LEU A 41 -5.47 -1.49 1.85
C LEU A 41 -5.88 -0.09 1.38
N VAL A 42 -6.16 0.11 0.10
CA VAL A 42 -6.67 1.40 -0.40
C VAL A 42 -7.96 1.84 0.33
N THR A 43 -8.76 0.89 0.82
CA THR A 43 -9.96 1.22 1.60
C THR A 43 -9.66 1.84 2.97
N LEU A 44 -8.42 1.74 3.47
CA LEU A 44 -7.96 2.44 4.68
C LEU A 44 -8.11 3.96 4.55
N PHE A 45 -7.89 4.49 3.35
CA PHE A 45 -8.04 5.93 3.09
C PHE A 45 -9.49 6.41 3.19
N ASP A 46 -10.48 5.50 3.05
CA ASP A 46 -11.88 5.81 3.34
C ASP A 46 -12.09 6.00 4.86
N LEU A 47 -11.34 5.29 5.73
CA LEU A 47 -11.40 5.44 7.19
C LEU A 47 -10.73 6.73 7.68
N LEU A 48 -9.66 7.16 7.00
CA LEU A 48 -9.04 8.46 7.22
C LEU A 48 -10.02 9.62 6.91
N GLY A 49 -11.12 9.35 6.20
CA GLY A 49 -12.36 10.12 6.33
C GLY A 49 -12.36 11.51 5.68
N SER A 50 -11.32 11.85 4.91
CA SER A 50 -11.22 13.14 4.24
C SER A 50 -11.14 13.00 2.73
N LYS A 51 -11.90 13.84 2.00
CA LYS A 51 -11.77 14.01 0.55
C LYS A 51 -10.35 14.41 0.13
N CYS A 52 -9.54 14.94 1.05
CA CYS A 52 -8.13 15.25 0.83
C CYS A 52 -7.28 14.01 0.51
N PHE A 53 -7.73 12.79 0.83
CA PHE A 53 -7.05 11.54 0.45
C PHE A 53 -7.44 11.00 -0.92
N ALA A 54 -8.42 11.61 -1.62
CA ALA A 54 -8.81 11.15 -2.95
C ALA A 54 -7.64 11.11 -3.97
N PRO A 55 -6.72 12.09 -4.00
CA PRO A 55 -5.55 12.01 -4.87
C PRO A 55 -4.64 10.82 -4.55
N VAL A 56 -4.43 10.51 -3.26
CA VAL A 56 -3.61 9.36 -2.81
C VAL A 56 -4.26 8.05 -3.24
N LYS A 57 -5.57 7.91 -3.00
CA LYS A 57 -6.36 6.75 -3.41
C LYS A 57 -6.33 6.55 -4.92
N ASN A 58 -6.52 7.61 -5.70
CA ASN A 58 -6.54 7.53 -7.16
C ASN A 58 -5.17 7.15 -7.74
N ASP A 59 -4.09 7.64 -7.15
CA ASP A 59 -2.73 7.27 -7.55
C ASP A 59 -2.47 5.78 -7.33
N LEU A 60 -2.77 5.26 -6.13
CA LEU A 60 -2.63 3.84 -5.82
C LEU A 60 -3.48 2.96 -6.76
N LEU A 61 -4.76 3.29 -6.93
CA LEU A 61 -5.66 2.53 -7.81
C LEU A 61 -5.21 2.57 -9.28
N GLY A 62 -4.73 3.72 -9.76
CA GLY A 62 -4.19 3.86 -11.11
C GLY A 62 -2.96 2.95 -11.32
N ASN A 63 -2.08 2.87 -10.34
CA ASN A 63 -0.89 2.03 -10.40
C ASN A 63 -1.22 0.53 -10.28
N ILE A 64 -2.17 0.14 -9.41
CA ILE A 64 -2.72 -1.22 -9.35
C ILE A 64 -3.30 -1.60 -10.71
N LYS A 65 -4.07 -0.71 -11.36
CA LYS A 65 -4.65 -0.97 -12.67
C LYS A 65 -3.57 -1.26 -13.72
N LYS A 66 -2.49 -0.47 -13.79
CA LYS A 66 -1.39 -0.70 -14.74
C LYS A 66 -0.79 -2.11 -14.60
N VAL A 67 -0.55 -2.54 -13.36
CA VAL A 67 -0.01 -3.88 -13.09
C VAL A 67 -1.02 -4.96 -13.46
N ARG A 68 -2.30 -4.78 -13.12
CA ARG A 68 -3.36 -5.72 -13.46
C ARG A 68 -3.60 -5.83 -14.96
N ASP A 69 -3.55 -4.72 -15.70
CA ASP A 69 -3.69 -4.72 -17.15
C ASP A 69 -2.59 -5.57 -17.81
N ARG A 70 -1.34 -5.46 -17.36
CA ARG A 70 -0.25 -6.32 -17.82
C ARG A 70 -0.48 -7.78 -17.43
N GLN A 71 -0.90 -8.04 -16.20
CA GLN A 71 -1.21 -9.40 -15.73
C GLN A 71 -2.24 -10.08 -16.62
N LEU A 72 -3.34 -9.40 -16.93
CA LEU A 72 -4.41 -9.93 -17.78
C LEU A 72 -3.97 -10.11 -19.24
N ALA A 73 -3.10 -9.23 -19.75
CA ALA A 73 -2.58 -9.33 -21.11
C ALA A 73 -1.56 -10.47 -21.30
N ALA A 74 -0.85 -10.87 -20.25
CA ALA A 74 0.18 -11.91 -20.30
C ALA A 74 0.22 -12.75 -19.00
N PRO A 75 -0.81 -13.55 -18.70
CA PRO A 75 -0.98 -14.19 -17.39
C PRO A 75 0.14 -15.16 -17.04
N ALA A 76 0.55 -16.02 -17.97
CA ALA A 76 1.65 -16.98 -17.75
C ALA A 76 3.02 -16.32 -17.57
N GLU A 77 3.17 -15.06 -18.01
CA GLU A 77 4.40 -14.28 -17.83
C GLU A 77 4.34 -13.37 -16.59
N SER A 78 3.22 -13.38 -15.87
CA SER A 78 2.88 -12.39 -14.84
C SER A 78 2.36 -13.03 -13.55
N GLU A 79 2.69 -14.30 -13.31
CA GLU A 79 2.28 -15.04 -12.11
C GLU A 79 2.85 -14.40 -10.83
N THR A 80 4.12 -13.95 -10.89
CA THR A 80 4.75 -13.14 -9.84
C THR A 80 5.08 -11.74 -10.33
N LEU A 81 5.14 -10.78 -9.40
CA LEU A 81 5.49 -9.39 -9.71
C LEU A 81 6.87 -9.27 -10.36
N GLN A 82 7.82 -10.08 -9.91
CA GLN A 82 9.16 -10.16 -10.47
C GLN A 82 9.15 -10.64 -11.92
N ALA A 83 8.44 -11.74 -12.20
CA ALA A 83 8.29 -12.26 -13.56
C ALA A 83 7.57 -11.25 -14.46
N LEU A 84 6.50 -10.61 -13.95
CA LEU A 84 5.74 -9.58 -14.65
C LEU A 84 6.66 -8.45 -15.13
N VAL A 85 7.50 -7.91 -14.24
CA VAL A 85 8.44 -6.83 -14.56
C VAL A 85 9.47 -7.30 -15.59
N VAL A 86 10.17 -8.40 -15.31
CA VAL A 86 11.24 -8.91 -16.18
C VAL A 86 10.70 -9.19 -17.59
N ASN A 87 9.50 -9.75 -17.70
CA ASN A 87 8.91 -10.07 -18.99
C ASN A 87 8.32 -8.85 -19.70
N GLU A 88 7.77 -7.86 -18.98
CA GLU A 88 7.36 -6.60 -19.61
C GLU A 88 8.55 -5.86 -20.22
N LEU A 89 9.66 -5.74 -19.49
CA LEU A 89 10.85 -5.01 -19.93
C LEU A 89 11.48 -5.61 -21.19
N LYS A 90 11.44 -6.94 -21.36
CA LYS A 90 11.88 -7.61 -22.60
C LYS A 90 11.12 -7.16 -23.85
N THR A 91 9.91 -6.61 -23.68
CA THR A 91 9.09 -6.09 -24.79
C THR A 91 9.42 -4.63 -25.15
N GLY A 92 10.35 -3.98 -24.43
CA GLY A 92 10.64 -2.56 -24.57
C GLY A 92 9.57 -1.64 -23.97
N LYS A 93 8.64 -2.19 -23.18
CA LYS A 93 7.61 -1.43 -22.44
C LYS A 93 7.93 -1.46 -20.95
N HIS A 94 7.44 -0.47 -20.21
CA HIS A 94 7.66 -0.34 -18.76
C HIS A 94 6.43 0.23 -18.04
N VAL A 95 5.22 0.11 -18.59
CA VAL A 95 4.03 0.78 -18.05
C VAL A 95 3.62 0.16 -16.71
N ALA A 96 3.60 -1.16 -16.63
CA ALA A 96 3.31 -1.89 -15.39
C ALA A 96 4.50 -1.85 -14.43
N THR A 97 5.73 -1.89 -14.94
CA THR A 97 6.95 -1.77 -14.14
C THR A 97 7.03 -0.41 -13.43
N GLU A 98 6.76 0.68 -14.16
CA GLU A 98 6.64 2.02 -13.57
C GLU A 98 5.44 2.10 -12.62
N GLY A 99 4.30 1.50 -12.98
CA GLY A 99 3.15 1.38 -12.09
C GLY A 99 3.50 0.70 -10.77
N LEU A 100 4.21 -0.42 -10.81
CA LEU A 100 4.65 -1.14 -9.62
C LEU A 100 5.62 -0.31 -8.78
N LEU A 101 6.56 0.42 -9.41
CA LEU A 101 7.47 1.31 -8.68
C LEU A 101 6.70 2.33 -7.84
N TRP A 102 5.73 3.03 -8.44
CA TRP A 102 4.94 4.03 -7.73
C TRP A 102 4.00 3.42 -6.70
N LEU A 103 3.40 2.26 -7.00
CA LEU A 103 2.60 1.51 -6.03
C LEU A 103 3.43 1.14 -4.80
N VAL A 104 4.63 0.59 -4.99
CA VAL A 104 5.52 0.21 -3.89
C VAL A 104 5.91 1.42 -3.05
N ARG A 105 6.21 2.57 -3.65
CA ARG A 105 6.47 3.82 -2.90
C ARG A 105 5.26 4.28 -2.06
N GLY A 106 4.05 4.16 -2.61
CA GLY A 106 2.82 4.49 -1.88
C GLY A 106 2.52 3.51 -0.73
N LEU A 107 2.81 2.23 -0.92
CA LEU A 107 2.71 1.21 0.12
C LEU A 107 3.77 1.42 1.22
N ASP A 108 5.00 1.76 0.85
CA ASP A 108 6.09 2.09 1.77
C ASP A 108 5.76 3.30 2.64
N PHE A 109 5.22 4.36 2.02
CA PHE A 109 4.66 5.51 2.74
C PHE A 109 3.61 5.09 3.77
N THR A 110 2.67 4.24 3.37
CA THR A 110 1.56 3.82 4.22
C THR A 110 2.06 2.98 5.39
N VAL A 111 2.95 2.01 5.14
CA VAL A 111 3.44 1.10 6.17
C VAL A 111 4.35 1.79 7.17
N GLN A 112 5.23 2.71 6.72
CA GLN A 112 6.05 3.51 7.64
C GLN A 112 5.18 4.41 8.53
N ALA A 113 4.11 4.99 7.99
CA ALA A 113 3.20 5.82 8.78
C ALA A 113 2.49 5.00 9.86
N LEU A 114 1.99 3.81 9.51
CA LEU A 114 1.31 2.91 10.46
C LEU A 114 2.27 2.34 11.50
N ARG A 115 3.47 1.90 11.10
CA ARG A 115 4.53 1.42 12.01
C ARG A 115 4.91 2.50 13.02
N HIS A 116 5.20 3.71 12.55
CA HIS A 116 5.53 4.82 13.45
C HIS A 116 4.37 5.08 14.43
N ASN A 117 3.12 5.05 13.96
CA ASN A 117 1.96 5.29 14.82
C ASN A 117 1.70 4.19 15.86
N LEU A 118 1.99 2.93 15.51
CA LEU A 118 1.96 1.79 16.42
C LEU A 118 3.03 1.90 17.51
N ASP A 119 4.25 2.27 17.14
CA ASP A 119 5.40 2.23 18.05
C ASP A 119 5.50 3.46 18.97
N LYS A 120 5.07 4.62 18.48
CA LYS A 120 5.24 5.91 19.18
C LYS A 120 3.95 6.49 19.74
N GLU A 121 2.81 5.94 19.35
CA GLU A 121 1.47 6.43 19.72
C GLU A 121 1.25 7.93 19.42
N THR A 122 1.97 8.49 18.44
CA THR A 122 1.85 9.89 18.03
C THR A 122 0.54 10.18 17.30
N GLU A 123 0.16 11.45 17.16
CA GLU A 123 -0.96 11.80 16.28
C GLU A 123 -0.71 11.36 14.84
N LEU A 124 -1.76 10.89 14.15
CA LEU A 124 -1.64 10.37 12.79
C LEU A 124 -0.96 11.36 11.84
N SER A 125 -1.28 12.64 11.96
CA SER A 125 -0.69 13.68 11.12
C SER A 125 0.83 13.80 11.30
N VAL A 126 1.37 13.42 12.46
CA VAL A 126 2.82 13.39 12.73
C VAL A 126 3.42 12.17 12.04
N SER A 127 2.88 10.98 12.29
CA SER A 127 3.39 9.72 11.71
C SER A 127 3.37 9.74 10.17
N PHE A 128 2.28 10.25 9.58
CA PHE A 128 2.16 10.38 8.12
C PHE A 128 3.12 11.41 7.54
N ARG A 129 3.35 12.56 8.19
CA ARG A 129 4.32 13.57 7.70
C ARG A 129 5.74 13.06 7.71
N GLU A 130 6.12 12.31 8.73
CA GLU A 130 7.43 11.68 8.82
C GLU A 130 7.61 10.64 7.70
N ALA A 131 6.67 9.70 7.57
CA ALA A 131 6.68 8.70 6.52
C ALA A 131 6.75 9.33 5.12
N TYR A 132 5.99 10.40 4.87
CA TYR A 132 6.03 11.13 3.61
C TYR A 132 7.42 11.70 3.32
N GLY A 133 8.07 12.27 4.33
CA GLY A 133 9.43 12.78 4.26
C GLY A 133 10.44 11.72 3.79
N ASN A 134 10.28 10.49 4.29
CA ASN A 134 11.19 9.38 4.05
C ASN A 134 10.93 8.63 2.74
N THR A 135 9.74 8.78 2.13
CA THR A 135 9.29 7.93 1.01
C THR A 135 8.94 8.73 -0.25
N LEU A 136 7.78 9.36 -0.30
CA LEU A 136 7.22 9.98 -1.52
C LEU A 136 7.75 11.40 -1.77
N LYS A 137 8.08 12.16 -0.73
CA LYS A 137 8.48 13.58 -0.84
C LYS A 137 9.67 13.82 -1.79
N PRO A 138 10.72 12.97 -1.85
CA PRO A 138 11.82 13.13 -2.81
C PRO A 138 11.37 12.97 -4.27
N HIS A 139 10.30 12.22 -4.53
CA HIS A 139 9.84 11.88 -5.87
C HIS A 139 8.71 12.79 -6.38
N HIS A 140 8.02 13.49 -5.49
CA HIS A 140 6.95 14.42 -5.87
C HIS A 140 7.48 15.77 -6.37
N SER A 141 6.80 16.34 -7.37
CA SER A 141 7.08 17.69 -7.86
C SER A 141 6.63 18.76 -6.85
N PHE A 142 7.06 20.01 -7.05
CA PHE A 142 6.62 21.14 -6.22
C PHE A 142 5.10 21.39 -6.29
N VAL A 143 4.41 20.88 -7.32
CA VAL A 143 2.95 20.94 -7.48
C VAL A 143 2.25 19.82 -6.69
N VAL A 144 2.84 18.64 -6.61
CA VAL A 144 2.24 17.48 -5.92
C VAL A 144 2.47 17.55 -4.40
N LYS A 145 3.61 18.09 -3.95
CA LYS A 145 3.94 18.17 -2.52
C LYS A 145 2.85 18.84 -1.65
N PRO A 146 2.25 19.99 -2.04
CA PRO A 146 1.19 20.62 -1.26
C PRO A 146 -0.07 19.76 -1.12
N ILE A 147 -0.43 18.98 -2.16
CA ILE A 147 -1.61 18.11 -2.15
C ILE A 147 -1.48 17.04 -1.05
N PHE A 148 -0.33 16.36 -1.00
CA PHE A 148 -0.06 15.36 0.04
C PHE A 148 0.07 16.01 1.43
N SER A 149 0.67 17.20 1.54
CA SER A 149 0.73 17.94 2.80
C SER A 149 -0.65 18.25 3.37
N ALA A 150 -1.59 18.66 2.52
CA ALA A 150 -2.98 18.88 2.89
C ALA A 150 -3.67 17.58 3.31
N ALA A 151 -3.46 16.48 2.58
CA ALA A 151 -4.00 15.16 2.93
C ALA A 151 -3.56 14.72 4.33
N MET A 152 -2.26 14.80 4.65
CA MET A 152 -1.73 14.43 5.97
C MET A 152 -2.21 15.35 7.08
N SER A 153 -2.48 16.63 6.77
CA SER A 153 -3.06 17.55 7.74
C SER A 153 -4.54 17.28 8.00
N ALA A 154 -5.19 16.53 7.12
CA ALA A 154 -6.60 16.14 7.23
C ALA A 154 -6.79 14.70 7.73
N THR A 155 -5.74 14.05 8.25
CA THR A 155 -5.90 12.80 9.01
C THR A 155 -6.80 13.04 10.21
N PRO A 156 -7.63 12.07 10.62
CA PRO A 156 -8.39 12.18 11.85
C PRO A 156 -7.45 12.15 13.06
N TYR A 157 -7.98 12.44 14.25
CA TYR A 157 -7.26 12.16 15.49
C TYR A 157 -6.93 10.68 15.59
N ARG A 158 -5.79 10.35 16.20
CA ARG A 158 -5.37 8.95 16.37
C ARG A 158 -6.50 8.11 16.97
N LYS A 159 -7.10 8.57 18.07
CA LYS A 159 -8.18 7.84 18.76
C LYS A 159 -9.33 7.46 17.81
N GLU A 160 -9.84 8.43 17.05
CA GLU A 160 -10.95 8.21 16.10
C GLU A 160 -10.58 7.23 14.99
N PHE A 161 -9.33 7.22 14.54
CA PHE A 161 -8.88 6.25 13.55
C PHE A 161 -8.92 4.82 14.08
N TYR A 162 -8.39 4.56 15.28
CA TYR A 162 -8.41 3.21 15.87
C TYR A 162 -9.83 2.76 16.18
N GLU A 163 -10.72 3.67 16.62
CA GLU A 163 -12.14 3.36 16.81
C GLU A 163 -12.84 2.95 15.49
N LYS A 164 -12.41 3.50 14.35
CA LYS A 164 -12.89 3.08 13.02
C LYS A 164 -12.31 1.75 12.56
N LEU A 165 -11.18 1.30 13.12
CA LEU A 165 -10.62 -0.02 12.83
C LEU A 165 -11.35 -1.15 13.58
N GLY A 166 -12.05 -0.84 14.67
CA GLY A 166 -12.81 -1.80 15.45
C GLY A 166 -13.02 -1.34 16.89
N SER A 167 -14.03 -1.89 17.56
CA SER A 167 -14.35 -1.54 18.95
C SER A 167 -13.47 -2.24 20.00
N ASP A 168 -12.83 -3.34 19.64
CA ASP A 168 -11.92 -4.11 20.50
C ASP A 168 -10.47 -3.72 20.19
N SER A 169 -9.86 -2.93 21.08
CA SER A 169 -8.51 -2.39 20.88
C SER A 169 -7.44 -3.47 20.79
N ASP A 170 -7.59 -4.59 21.51
CA ASP A 170 -6.59 -5.65 21.52
C ASP A 170 -6.62 -6.40 20.19
N LYS A 171 -7.81 -6.70 19.68
CA LYS A 171 -7.96 -7.29 18.33
C LYS A 171 -7.45 -6.37 17.24
N VAL A 172 -7.78 -5.07 17.31
CA VAL A 172 -7.29 -4.07 16.36
C VAL A 172 -5.77 -4.03 16.37
N ASN A 173 -5.14 -3.98 17.54
CA ASN A 173 -3.68 -3.94 17.66
C ASN A 173 -3.01 -5.21 17.13
N VAL A 174 -3.57 -6.39 17.40
CA VAL A 174 -3.05 -7.66 16.87
C VAL A 174 -3.16 -7.70 15.35
N ALA A 175 -4.31 -7.35 14.79
CA ALA A 175 -4.54 -7.37 13.34
C ALA A 175 -3.69 -6.32 12.61
N LEU A 176 -3.59 -5.09 13.14
CA LEU A 176 -2.78 -4.04 12.57
C LEU A 176 -1.28 -4.38 12.59
N LYS A 177 -0.77 -4.95 13.69
CA LYS A 177 0.63 -5.41 13.75
C LYS A 177 0.93 -6.49 12.71
N ARG A 178 0.05 -7.49 12.60
CA ARG A 178 0.16 -8.55 11.59
C ARG A 178 0.22 -7.98 10.17
N GLU A 179 -0.66 -7.03 9.86
CA GLU A 179 -0.71 -6.40 8.54
C GLU A 179 0.55 -5.57 8.25
N VAL A 180 1.00 -4.76 9.22
CA VAL A 180 2.19 -3.91 9.09
C VAL A 180 3.44 -4.76 8.88
N GLU A 181 3.65 -5.80 9.69
CA GLU A 181 4.82 -6.68 9.57
C GLU A 181 4.89 -7.38 8.21
N ALA A 182 3.75 -7.86 7.71
CA ALA A 182 3.69 -8.49 6.40
C ALA A 182 3.95 -7.50 5.26
N LEU A 183 3.35 -6.31 5.34
CA LEU A 183 3.54 -5.26 4.34
C LEU A 183 4.99 -4.76 4.32
N GLU A 184 5.64 -4.60 5.47
CA GLU A 184 7.07 -4.25 5.57
C GLU A 184 7.94 -5.27 4.83
N LYS A 185 7.70 -6.57 5.05
CA LYS A 185 8.44 -7.65 4.37
C LYS A 185 8.25 -7.59 2.86
N ILE A 186 7.02 -7.39 2.38
CA ILE A 186 6.70 -7.29 0.96
C ILE A 186 7.35 -6.06 0.33
N VAL A 187 7.20 -4.89 0.97
CA VAL A 187 7.80 -3.63 0.51
C VAL A 187 9.33 -3.75 0.46
N ALA A 188 9.96 -4.31 1.48
CA ALA A 188 11.42 -4.52 1.49
C ALA A 188 11.88 -5.42 0.34
N THR A 189 11.15 -6.52 0.09
CA THR A 189 11.44 -7.45 -1.01
C THR A 189 11.31 -6.76 -2.37
N LEU A 190 10.24 -5.99 -2.57
CA LEU A 190 10.00 -5.27 -3.83
C LEU A 190 10.97 -4.10 -4.02
N ASN A 191 11.31 -3.34 -2.98
CA ASN A 191 12.31 -2.28 -3.05
C ASN A 191 13.69 -2.82 -3.44
N ALA A 192 14.08 -3.97 -2.87
CA ALA A 192 15.32 -4.65 -3.25
C ALA A 192 15.29 -5.09 -4.72
N PHE A 193 14.20 -5.72 -5.16
CA PHE A 193 14.02 -6.13 -6.56
C PHE A 193 13.99 -4.94 -7.53
N MET A 194 13.23 -3.89 -7.26
CA MET A 194 13.13 -2.70 -8.10
C MET A 194 14.44 -1.89 -8.17
N SER A 195 15.38 -2.16 -7.26
CA SER A 195 16.73 -1.60 -7.26
C SER A 195 17.74 -2.46 -8.02
N SER A 196 17.41 -3.71 -8.32
CA SER A 196 18.23 -4.64 -9.13
C SER A 196 18.33 -4.20 -10.59
N LYS A 197 19.29 -4.76 -11.34
CA LYS A 197 19.50 -4.42 -12.76
C LYS A 197 18.35 -4.93 -13.64
N GLU A 198 17.75 -6.04 -13.22
CA GLU A 198 16.68 -6.76 -13.89
C GLU A 198 15.38 -5.96 -13.95
N ALA A 199 15.21 -4.97 -13.06
CA ALA A 199 14.03 -4.13 -12.97
C ALA A 199 14.27 -2.68 -13.45
N LYS A 200 15.41 -2.38 -14.07
CA LYS A 200 15.71 -1.05 -14.62
C LYS A 200 15.34 -0.95 -16.10
N TRP A 201 14.88 0.23 -16.48
CA TRP A 201 14.57 0.65 -17.85
C TRP A 201 15.12 2.05 -18.12
#